data_AF-A0A358U585-F1
#
_entry.id   AF-A0A358U585-F1
#
_cell.length_a   1.000
_cell.length_b   1.000
_cell.length_c   1.000
_cell.angle_alpha   90.00
_cell.angle_beta   90.00
_cell.angle_gamma   90.00
#
_symmetry.space_group_name_H-M   'P 1'
#
loop_
_entity.id
_entity.type
_entity.pdbx_description
1 polymer ?
#
loop_
_entity_poly.entity_id
_entity_poly.type
_entity_poly.pdbx_seq_one_letter_code
_entity_poly.pdbx_strand_id
1 'polypeptide(L)'
;MINNDVVYKIFTRAQTVFLNPTSLYGYDDIVYGIYINDRDGEIARDKRGRKKKMCAVDSNTLRAFERIDKKSKFGPKYLLYEYLRIHKDYILSNLKKIHSQQELDSLEICITNELKTYLARNVLKDRFMSFNRLRKPVDLLIEHLVCMSLELDEHRNRLLNYLFIPLDSQIFASKLFAKNQLDSVGVSPNSTFGDLTCNRAYYYLQKIITEQAKEISSIHKINFHAIYFDLLWGIRYRKWGGTLFETNIYDSELVALH
;
A
#
# COMPACT_ATOMS: atom_id res chain seq x y z
N MET A 1 -3.17 -22.79 1.48
CA MET A 1 -2.38 -22.64 0.25
C MET A 1 -3.24 -21.95 -0.81
N ILE A 2 -2.69 -20.96 -1.51
CA ILE A 2 -3.37 -20.27 -2.60
C ILE A 2 -3.35 -21.20 -3.83
N ASN A 3 -4.48 -21.34 -4.52
CA ASN A 3 -4.60 -22.21 -5.70
C ASN A 3 -3.74 -21.67 -6.86
N ASN A 4 -3.09 -22.55 -7.64
CA ASN A 4 -2.29 -22.21 -8.82
C ASN A 4 -3.00 -21.26 -9.82
N ASP A 5 -4.31 -21.44 -10.07
CA ASP A 5 -5.09 -20.52 -10.92
C ASP A 5 -5.10 -19.09 -10.35
N VAL A 6 -5.23 -18.97 -9.03
CA VAL A 6 -5.21 -17.67 -8.34
C VAL A 6 -3.80 -17.08 -8.38
N VAL A 7 -2.76 -17.90 -8.19
CA VAL A 7 -1.36 -17.46 -8.32
C VAL A 7 -1.10 -16.89 -9.70
N TYR A 8 -1.50 -17.60 -10.76
CA TYR A 8 -1.33 -17.16 -12.14
C TYR A 8 -2.05 -15.82 -12.40
N LYS A 9 -3.32 -15.70 -11.98
CA LYS A 9 -4.08 -14.45 -12.16
C LYS A 9 -3.47 -13.28 -11.39
N ILE A 10 -2.99 -13.51 -10.16
CA ILE A 10 -2.28 -12.49 -9.39
C ILE A 10 -1.01 -12.08 -10.13
N PHE A 11 -0.19 -13.04 -10.55
CA PHE A 11 1.07 -12.77 -11.22
C PHE A 11 0.87 -11.96 -12.51
N THR A 12 -0.02 -12.41 -13.40
CA THR A 12 -0.33 -11.70 -14.65
C THR A 12 -0.82 -10.28 -14.38
N ARG A 13 -1.73 -10.12 -13.41
CA ARG A 13 -2.23 -8.80 -13.03
C ARG A 13 -1.15 -7.91 -12.44
N ALA A 14 -0.27 -8.47 -11.62
CA ALA A 14 0.80 -7.73 -10.98
C ALA A 14 1.82 -7.18 -11.97
N GLN A 15 2.03 -7.84 -13.11
CA GLN A 15 2.92 -7.34 -14.16
C GLN A 15 2.47 -5.99 -14.70
N THR A 16 1.17 -5.78 -14.87
CA THR A 16 0.62 -4.52 -15.40
C THR A 16 0.31 -3.49 -14.32
N VAL A 17 0.09 -3.92 -13.07
CA VAL A 17 -0.21 -2.99 -11.98
C VAL A 17 1.05 -2.43 -11.32
N PHE A 18 2.01 -3.29 -11.01
CA PHE A 18 3.14 -2.95 -10.16
C PHE A 18 4.44 -2.81 -10.94
N LEU A 19 4.68 -3.63 -11.96
CA LEU A 19 5.95 -3.64 -12.69
C LEU A 19 5.93 -2.70 -13.89
N ASN A 20 4.90 -2.81 -14.73
CA ASN A 20 4.73 -2.05 -15.97
C ASN A 20 3.37 -1.34 -15.97
N PRO A 21 3.13 -0.40 -15.05
CA PRO A 21 1.92 0.43 -15.05
C PRO A 21 1.78 1.18 -16.37
N THR A 22 0.56 1.23 -16.88
CA THR A 22 0.24 1.98 -18.12
C THR A 22 0.29 3.49 -17.94
N SER A 23 0.13 3.97 -16.70
CA SER A 23 0.16 5.39 -16.36
C SER A 23 1.16 5.64 -15.24
N LEU A 24 1.93 6.72 -15.39
CA LEU A 24 2.84 7.22 -14.37
C LEU A 24 2.45 8.63 -13.97
N TYR A 25 2.74 8.98 -12.73
CA TYR A 25 2.32 10.21 -12.09
C TYR A 25 3.51 10.88 -11.42
N GLY A 26 3.48 12.21 -11.33
CA GLY A 26 4.43 12.92 -10.48
C GLY A 26 4.16 12.61 -8.99
N TYR A 27 5.17 12.80 -8.15
CA TYR A 27 5.07 12.63 -6.70
C TYR A 27 3.84 13.35 -6.11
N ASP A 28 3.60 14.59 -6.53
CA ASP A 28 2.52 15.42 -5.98
C ASP A 28 1.13 14.86 -6.33
N ASP A 29 0.96 14.29 -7.52
CA ASP A 29 -0.27 13.63 -7.94
C ASP A 29 -0.52 12.35 -7.14
N ILE A 30 0.54 11.61 -6.80
CA ILE A 30 0.44 10.41 -5.96
C ILE A 30 0.04 10.78 -4.52
N VAL A 31 0.66 11.83 -3.97
CA VAL A 31 0.49 12.24 -2.57
C VAL A 31 -0.81 13.01 -2.34
N TYR A 32 -1.03 14.09 -3.10
CA TYR A 32 -2.18 14.99 -2.91
C TYR A 32 -3.40 14.57 -3.72
N GLY A 33 -3.17 13.66 -4.65
CA GLY A 33 -4.16 12.96 -5.43
C GLY A 33 -4.47 13.61 -6.77
N ILE A 34 -4.95 12.77 -7.69
CA ILE A 34 -5.38 13.14 -9.03
C ILE A 34 -6.79 12.61 -9.30
N TYR A 35 -7.52 13.27 -10.20
CA TYR A 35 -8.77 12.71 -10.73
C TYR A 35 -8.42 11.59 -11.70
N ILE A 36 -9.08 10.46 -11.54
CA ILE A 36 -8.80 9.27 -12.36
C ILE A 36 -9.90 9.10 -13.40
N ASN A 37 -9.54 8.49 -14.52
CA ASN A 37 -10.49 8.09 -15.53
C ASN A 37 -11.06 6.71 -15.22
N ASP A 38 -12.28 6.46 -15.68
CA ASP A 38 -12.90 5.16 -15.72
C ASP A 38 -12.43 4.37 -16.97
N ARG A 39 -13.05 3.20 -17.19
CA ARG A 39 -12.69 2.29 -18.29
C ARG A 39 -12.97 2.88 -19.67
N ASP A 40 -13.88 3.85 -19.74
CA ASP A 40 -14.33 4.48 -20.96
C ASP A 40 -13.51 5.76 -21.25
N GLY A 41 -12.53 6.07 -20.40
CA GLY A 41 -11.65 7.24 -20.53
C GLY A 41 -12.25 8.52 -19.92
N GLU A 42 -13.42 8.44 -19.31
CA GLU A 42 -14.12 9.57 -18.69
C GLU A 42 -13.73 9.72 -17.22
N ILE A 43 -13.89 10.92 -16.62
CA ILE A 43 -13.57 11.08 -15.20
C ILE A 43 -14.49 10.18 -14.35
N ALA A 44 -13.88 9.20 -13.66
CA ALA A 44 -14.58 8.25 -12.84
C ALA A 44 -15.39 8.95 -11.75
N ARG A 45 -16.51 8.32 -11.34
CA ARG A 45 -17.39 8.85 -10.30
C ARG A 45 -17.46 7.90 -9.11
N ASP A 46 -17.53 8.46 -7.91
CA ASP A 46 -17.78 7.70 -6.70
C ASP A 46 -19.26 7.24 -6.63
N LYS A 47 -19.59 6.42 -5.62
CA LYS A 47 -20.98 5.95 -5.38
C LYS A 47 -22.01 7.06 -5.18
N ARG A 48 -21.57 8.32 -5.02
CA ARG A 48 -22.41 9.51 -4.85
C ARG A 48 -22.41 10.39 -6.11
N GLY A 49 -21.86 9.91 -7.23
CA GLY A 49 -21.80 10.62 -8.51
C GLY A 49 -20.73 11.72 -8.58
N ARG A 50 -19.85 11.85 -7.57
CA ARG A 50 -18.82 12.90 -7.53
C ARG A 50 -17.56 12.45 -8.27
N LYS A 51 -16.85 13.37 -8.92
CA LYS A 51 -15.55 13.10 -9.53
C LYS A 51 -14.62 12.40 -8.54
N LYS A 52 -14.06 11.27 -8.95
CA LYS A 52 -13.27 10.40 -8.10
C LYS A 52 -11.82 10.86 -8.12
N LYS A 53 -11.34 11.26 -6.95
CA LYS A 53 -9.95 11.62 -6.70
C LYS A 53 -9.27 10.52 -5.90
N MET A 54 -8.11 10.04 -6.36
CA MET A 54 -7.31 9.05 -5.63
C MET A 54 -5.97 9.61 -5.22
N CYS A 55 -5.48 9.17 -4.07
CA CYS A 55 -4.15 9.46 -3.53
C CYS A 55 -3.65 8.20 -2.80
N ALA A 56 -2.34 8.06 -2.63
CA ALA A 56 -1.72 6.87 -2.04
C ALA A 56 -2.27 6.51 -0.66
N VAL A 57 -2.48 7.54 0.17
CA VAL A 57 -3.06 7.37 1.52
C VAL A 57 -4.48 7.89 1.54
N ASP A 58 -5.43 6.96 1.58
CA ASP A 58 -6.85 7.29 1.53
C ASP A 58 -7.36 7.95 2.83
N SER A 59 -8.52 8.60 2.73
CA SER A 59 -9.12 9.26 3.89
C SER A 59 -9.60 8.28 4.96
N ASN A 60 -9.88 7.02 4.63
CA ASN A 60 -10.31 6.02 5.62
C ASN A 60 -9.15 5.59 6.53
N THR A 61 -7.97 5.40 5.96
CA THR A 61 -6.74 5.14 6.70
C THR A 61 -6.46 6.30 7.66
N LEU A 62 -6.59 7.53 7.18
CA LEU A 62 -6.35 8.73 7.98
C LEU A 62 -7.41 8.98 9.08
N ARG A 63 -8.63 8.44 8.93
CA ARG A 63 -9.66 8.51 9.98
C ARG A 63 -9.29 7.72 11.24
N ALA A 64 -8.41 6.72 11.13
CA ALA A 64 -7.93 5.99 12.31
C ALA A 64 -7.07 6.85 13.25
N PHE A 65 -6.59 7.99 12.78
CA PHE A 65 -5.92 9.01 13.58
C PHE A 65 -6.92 10.05 14.07
N GLU A 66 -7.79 9.64 14.98
CA GLU A 66 -8.82 10.52 15.55
C GLU A 66 -8.23 11.83 16.11
N ARG A 67 -8.93 12.94 15.86
CA ARG A 67 -8.47 14.29 16.24
C ARG A 67 -8.79 14.61 17.69
N ILE A 68 -7.92 15.38 18.34
CA ILE A 68 -8.20 16.03 19.63
C ILE A 68 -9.24 17.13 19.40
N ASP A 69 -8.94 18.09 18.52
CA ASP A 69 -9.89 19.13 18.11
C ASP A 69 -10.42 18.88 16.69
N LYS A 70 -11.74 18.62 16.60
CA LYS A 70 -12.46 18.40 15.35
C LYS A 70 -12.67 19.69 14.55
N LYS A 71 -12.68 20.86 15.20
CA LYS A 71 -12.87 22.17 14.55
C LYS A 71 -11.57 22.71 13.95
N SER A 72 -10.43 22.29 14.47
CA SER A 72 -9.11 22.64 13.93
C SER A 72 -8.93 22.20 12.47
N LYS A 73 -8.27 23.07 11.69
CA LYS A 73 -7.85 22.78 10.31
C LYS A 73 -6.71 21.74 10.25
N PHE A 74 -5.94 21.57 11.33
CA PHE A 74 -4.82 20.64 11.43
C PHE A 74 -5.29 19.19 11.65
N GLY A 75 -5.98 18.63 10.66
CA GLY A 75 -6.34 17.21 10.67
C GLY A 75 -5.17 16.29 10.25
N PRO A 76 -5.28 14.97 10.45
CA PRO A 76 -4.24 14.01 10.05
C PRO A 76 -3.85 14.12 8.59
N LYS A 77 -4.83 14.33 7.70
CA LYS A 77 -4.60 14.53 6.27
C LYS A 77 -3.76 15.78 5.99
N TYR A 78 -4.07 16.90 6.65
CA TYR A 78 -3.34 18.14 6.47
C TYR A 78 -1.89 17.98 6.98
N LEU A 79 -1.73 17.40 8.18
CA LEU A 79 -0.42 17.20 8.81
C LEU A 79 0.46 16.23 8.01
N LEU A 80 -0.13 15.16 7.45
CA LEU A 80 0.58 14.26 6.54
C LEU A 80 1.02 15.01 5.27
N TYR A 81 0.13 15.78 4.65
CA TYR A 81 0.46 16.52 3.43
C TYR A 81 1.52 17.60 3.67
N GLU A 82 1.46 18.29 4.81
CA GLU A 82 2.48 19.24 5.23
C GLU A 82 3.85 18.58 5.34
N TYR A 83 3.92 17.43 6.04
CA TYR A 83 5.14 16.64 6.16
C TYR A 83 5.68 16.21 4.78
N LEU A 84 4.85 15.56 3.95
CA LEU A 84 5.26 15.05 2.65
C LEU A 84 5.71 16.15 1.69
N ARG A 85 5.10 17.34 1.78
CA ARG A 85 5.54 18.52 1.01
C ARG A 85 6.95 18.97 1.39
N ILE A 86 7.25 18.99 2.68
CA ILE A 86 8.55 19.45 3.20
C ILE A 86 9.64 18.40 2.91
N HIS A 87 9.30 17.12 2.97
CA HIS A 87 10.27 16.01 2.89
C HIS A 87 10.31 15.31 1.52
N LYS A 88 9.68 15.87 0.47
CA LYS A 88 9.63 15.30 -0.89
C LYS A 88 10.99 14.85 -1.41
N ASP A 89 11.95 15.77 -1.46
CA ASP A 89 13.28 15.50 -2.03
C ASP A 89 14.08 14.49 -1.20
N TYR A 90 13.92 14.53 0.12
CA TYR A 90 14.51 13.55 1.03
C TYR A 90 13.98 12.15 0.74
N ILE A 91 12.65 11.98 0.65
CA ILE A 91 12.02 10.67 0.40
C ILE A 91 12.48 10.12 -0.96
N LEU A 92 12.36 10.92 -2.03
CA LEU A 92 12.73 10.49 -3.38
C LEU A 92 14.22 10.15 -3.49
N SER A 93 15.10 11.01 -2.96
CA SER A 93 16.55 10.77 -3.04
C SER A 93 17.00 9.54 -2.27
N ASN A 94 16.38 9.23 -1.12
CA ASN A 94 16.69 8.02 -0.37
C ASN A 94 16.15 6.76 -1.07
N LEU A 95 14.92 6.79 -1.61
CA LEU A 95 14.37 5.66 -2.36
C LEU A 95 15.26 5.24 -3.53
N LYS A 96 15.84 6.20 -4.25
CA LYS A 96 16.77 5.93 -5.37
C LYS A 96 18.03 5.17 -4.94
N LYS A 97 18.47 5.31 -3.69
CA LYS A 97 19.72 4.76 -3.14
C LYS A 97 19.57 3.40 -2.45
N ILE A 98 18.35 2.90 -2.27
CA ILE A 98 18.11 1.64 -1.56
C ILE A 98 18.62 0.45 -2.37
N HIS A 99 19.25 -0.53 -1.73
CA HIS A 99 19.70 -1.79 -2.35
C HIS A 99 19.32 -3.02 -1.51
N SER A 100 18.56 -2.84 -0.43
CA SER A 100 18.08 -3.93 0.41
C SER A 100 16.74 -3.61 1.08
N GLN A 101 16.03 -4.66 1.50
CA GLN A 101 14.80 -4.50 2.28
C GLN A 101 15.05 -3.86 3.65
N GLN A 102 16.23 -4.06 4.24
CA GLN A 102 16.62 -3.43 5.51
C GLN A 102 16.79 -1.91 5.37
N GLU A 103 17.37 -1.45 4.26
CA GLU A 103 17.50 -0.01 3.97
C GLU A 103 16.13 0.64 3.74
N LEU A 104 15.23 -0.04 3.01
CA LEU A 104 13.85 0.44 2.85
C LEU A 104 13.12 0.53 4.20
N ASP A 105 13.21 -0.51 5.01
CA ASP A 105 12.60 -0.52 6.34
C ASP A 105 13.13 0.61 7.23
N SER A 106 14.44 0.87 7.17
CA SER A 106 15.07 1.96 7.92
C SER A 106 14.51 3.33 7.52
N LEU A 107 14.33 3.56 6.21
CA LEU A 107 13.69 4.78 5.70
C LEU A 107 12.22 4.88 6.15
N GLU A 108 11.45 3.80 6.04
CA GLU A 108 10.04 3.77 6.42
C GLU A 108 9.84 3.98 7.93
N ILE A 109 10.72 3.42 8.78
CA ILE A 109 10.73 3.67 10.23
C ILE A 109 11.07 5.14 10.53
N CYS A 110 12.05 5.72 9.82
CA CYS A 110 12.38 7.13 9.96
C CYS A 110 11.15 8.01 9.67
N ILE A 111 10.53 7.82 8.50
CA ILE A 111 9.30 8.53 8.10
C ILE A 111 8.18 8.31 9.12
N THR A 112 8.00 7.08 9.59
CA THR A 112 6.96 6.74 10.59
C THR A 112 7.15 7.53 11.89
N ASN A 113 8.38 7.64 12.38
CA ASN A 113 8.70 8.36 13.62
C ASN A 113 8.56 9.88 13.48
N GLU A 114 8.99 10.44 12.35
CA GLU A 114 8.81 11.86 12.05
C GLU A 114 7.32 12.19 11.88
N LEU A 115 6.58 11.38 11.13
CA LEU A 115 5.14 11.54 10.93
C LEU A 115 4.37 11.45 12.25
N LYS A 116 4.75 10.53 13.16
CA LYS A 116 4.19 10.46 14.52
C LYS A 116 4.32 11.81 15.25
N THR A 117 5.46 12.47 15.12
CA THR A 117 5.73 13.78 15.75
C THR A 117 4.85 14.87 15.15
N TYR A 118 4.65 14.87 13.82
CA TYR A 118 3.73 15.80 13.16
C TYR A 118 2.27 15.55 13.57
N LEU A 119 1.82 14.29 13.57
CA LEU A 119 0.45 13.92 13.91
C LEU A 119 0.11 14.24 15.37
N ALA A 120 1.07 14.12 16.29
CA ALA A 120 0.87 14.39 17.72
C ALA A 120 0.39 15.83 18.01
N ARG A 121 0.51 16.76 17.06
CA ARG A 121 -0.01 18.13 17.16
C ARG A 121 -1.54 18.20 17.35
N ASN A 122 -2.30 17.24 16.81
CA ASN A 122 -3.77 17.25 16.94
C ASN A 122 -4.43 15.85 16.86
N VAL A 123 -3.69 14.77 17.11
CA VAL A 123 -4.21 13.40 17.11
C VAL A 123 -4.17 12.83 18.52
N LEU A 124 -5.20 12.05 18.88
CA LEU A 124 -5.29 11.39 20.18
C LEU A 124 -4.09 10.47 20.42
N LYS A 125 -3.50 10.53 21.62
CA LYS A 125 -2.24 9.83 21.96
C LYS A 125 -2.34 8.32 21.87
N ASP A 126 -3.48 7.75 22.24
CA ASP A 126 -3.75 6.31 22.21
C ASP A 126 -3.68 5.72 20.80
N ARG A 127 -3.93 6.53 19.77
CA ARG A 127 -3.82 6.11 18.37
C ARG A 127 -2.39 5.67 18.02
N PHE A 128 -1.39 6.22 18.69
CA PHE A 128 0.03 5.91 18.50
C PHE A 128 0.51 4.63 19.20
N MET A 129 -0.35 3.95 19.96
CA MET A 129 0.01 2.66 20.60
C MET A 129 0.05 1.51 19.59
N SER A 130 -0.60 1.67 18.43
CA SER A 130 -0.54 0.69 17.36
C SER A 130 0.63 0.99 16.44
N PHE A 131 1.62 0.09 16.39
CA PHE A 131 2.71 0.15 15.43
C PHE A 131 2.18 0.18 14.00
N ASN A 132 1.30 -0.76 13.65
CA ASN A 132 0.82 -0.89 12.28
C ASN A 132 -0.12 0.25 11.85
N ARG A 133 -0.83 0.90 12.79
CA ARG A 133 -1.56 2.13 12.49
C ARG A 133 -0.64 3.23 11.98
N LEU A 134 0.55 3.36 12.57
CA LEU A 134 1.56 4.33 12.18
C LEU A 134 2.31 3.92 10.90
N ARG A 135 2.57 2.62 10.74
CA ARG A 135 3.33 2.08 9.61
C ARG A 135 2.53 2.01 8.30
N LYS A 136 1.26 1.59 8.36
CA LYS A 136 0.41 1.40 7.16
C LYS A 136 0.35 2.62 6.20
N PRO A 137 0.16 3.88 6.66
CA PRO A 137 0.20 5.03 5.77
C PRO A 137 1.53 5.18 5.01
N VAL A 138 2.64 4.79 5.64
CA VAL A 138 3.97 4.84 5.04
C VAL A 138 4.12 3.70 4.03
N ASP A 139 3.74 2.47 4.39
CA ASP A 139 3.77 1.34 3.44
C ASP A 139 2.95 1.66 2.17
N LEU A 140 1.73 2.19 2.34
CA LEU A 140 0.87 2.61 1.23
C LEU A 140 1.52 3.71 0.38
N LEU A 141 2.12 4.71 1.01
CA LEU A 141 2.80 5.80 0.29
C LEU A 141 3.95 5.25 -0.55
N ILE A 142 4.81 4.44 0.05
CA ILE A 142 6.01 3.92 -0.59
C ILE A 142 5.65 2.94 -1.70
N GLU A 143 4.65 2.08 -1.48
CA GLU A 143 4.08 1.23 -2.52
C GLU A 143 3.67 2.05 -3.75
N HIS A 144 2.84 3.09 -3.57
CA HIS A 144 2.36 3.89 -4.69
C HIS A 144 3.49 4.67 -5.37
N LEU A 145 4.42 5.24 -4.59
CA LEU A 145 5.58 5.94 -5.17
C LEU A 145 6.41 4.98 -6.01
N VAL A 146 6.79 3.82 -5.49
CA VAL A 146 7.58 2.84 -6.25
C VAL A 146 6.83 2.40 -7.50
N CYS A 147 5.54 2.10 -7.38
CA CYS A 147 4.78 1.50 -8.47
C CYS A 147 4.32 2.51 -9.51
N MET A 148 4.29 3.81 -9.24
CA MET A 148 3.61 4.78 -10.12
C MET A 148 4.36 6.09 -10.36
N SER A 149 5.41 6.38 -9.60
CA SER A 149 6.14 7.64 -9.73
C SER A 149 6.96 7.67 -11.01
N LEU A 150 6.83 8.77 -11.76
CA LEU A 150 7.75 9.11 -12.86
C LEU A 150 9.20 9.19 -12.35
N GLU A 151 9.38 9.75 -11.16
CA GLU A 151 10.67 9.99 -10.55
C GLU A 151 11.43 8.72 -10.14
N LEU A 152 10.75 7.57 -10.07
CA LEU A 152 11.29 6.28 -9.64
C LEU A 152 11.21 5.19 -10.73
N ASP A 153 10.83 5.52 -11.97
CA ASP A 153 10.59 4.55 -13.05
C ASP A 153 11.78 3.61 -13.28
N GLU A 154 12.98 4.17 -13.43
CA GLU A 154 14.24 3.41 -13.62
C GLU A 154 14.63 2.54 -12.41
N HIS A 155 14.08 2.83 -11.22
CA HIS A 155 14.40 2.12 -9.98
C HIS A 155 13.31 1.12 -9.56
N ARG A 156 12.14 1.15 -10.21
CA ARG A 156 10.93 0.42 -9.81
C ARG A 156 11.19 -1.08 -9.66
N ASN A 157 11.75 -1.71 -10.70
CA ASN A 157 11.98 -3.16 -10.70
C ASN A 157 12.84 -3.60 -9.50
N ARG A 158 13.88 -2.83 -9.18
CA ARG A 158 14.72 -3.08 -8.00
C ARG A 158 13.92 -2.90 -6.71
N LEU A 159 13.22 -1.78 -6.56
CA LEU A 159 12.48 -1.41 -5.35
C LEU A 159 11.31 -2.33 -5.03
N LEU A 160 10.63 -2.87 -6.04
CA LEU A 160 9.53 -3.83 -5.88
C LEU A 160 9.93 -5.06 -5.06
N ASN A 161 11.20 -5.47 -5.11
CA ASN A 161 11.72 -6.61 -4.32
C ASN A 161 11.72 -6.36 -2.82
N TYR A 162 11.66 -5.09 -2.41
CA TYR A 162 11.88 -4.68 -1.02
C TYR A 162 10.59 -4.24 -0.34
N LEU A 163 9.54 -3.93 -1.11
CA LEU A 163 8.27 -3.42 -0.59
C LEU A 163 7.64 -4.35 0.44
N PHE A 164 7.09 -3.74 1.49
CA PHE A 164 6.23 -4.40 2.47
C PHE A 164 4.77 -4.30 2.02
N ILE A 165 3.99 -5.32 2.33
CA ILE A 165 2.54 -5.27 2.08
C ILE A 165 1.83 -4.51 3.20
N PRO A 166 0.97 -3.52 2.91
CA PRO A 166 0.19 -2.84 3.94
C PRO A 166 -0.73 -3.81 4.68
N LEU A 167 -0.43 -4.12 5.94
CA LEU A 167 -1.23 -5.08 6.71
C LEU A 167 -2.55 -4.43 7.15
N ASP A 168 -3.67 -4.96 6.66
CA ASP A 168 -5.01 -4.55 7.06
C ASP A 168 -6.00 -5.70 7.21
N SER A 169 -7.26 -5.38 7.53
CA SER A 169 -8.29 -6.39 7.78
C SER A 169 -8.51 -7.35 6.62
N GLN A 170 -8.36 -6.91 5.36
CA GLN A 170 -8.50 -7.80 4.21
C GLN A 170 -7.31 -8.74 4.09
N ILE A 171 -6.11 -8.26 4.41
CA ILE A 171 -4.90 -9.07 4.44
C ILE A 171 -4.95 -10.10 5.59
N PHE A 172 -5.41 -9.70 6.78
CA PHE A 172 -5.62 -10.63 7.90
C PHE A 172 -6.70 -11.68 7.61
N ALA A 173 -7.78 -11.30 6.91
CA ALA A 173 -8.84 -12.22 6.48
C ALA A 173 -8.45 -13.11 5.28
N SER A 174 -7.30 -12.88 4.67
CA SER A 174 -6.87 -13.59 3.47
C SER A 174 -6.34 -15.01 3.77
N LYS A 175 -6.06 -15.77 2.71
CA LYS A 175 -5.45 -17.10 2.81
C LYS A 175 -3.94 -17.08 3.07
N LEU A 176 -3.34 -15.90 3.28
CA LEU A 176 -1.91 -15.74 3.54
C LEU A 176 -1.51 -16.24 4.93
N PHE A 177 -2.43 -16.28 5.87
CA PHE A 177 -2.12 -16.67 7.24
C PHE A 177 -2.99 -17.83 7.69
N ALA A 178 -2.36 -18.81 8.32
CA ALA A 178 -3.07 -19.78 9.13
C ALA A 178 -3.53 -19.10 10.43
N LYS A 179 -4.65 -19.59 10.98
CA LYS A 179 -5.24 -19.03 12.20
C LYS A 179 -4.23 -18.98 13.36
N ASN A 180 -3.48 -20.06 13.58
CA ASN A 180 -2.45 -20.14 14.61
C ASN A 180 -1.33 -19.10 14.45
N GLN A 181 -0.97 -18.71 13.22
CA GLN A 181 0.02 -17.67 12.96
C GLN A 181 -0.49 -16.30 13.41
N LEU A 182 -1.77 -15.97 13.12
CA LEU A 182 -2.41 -14.74 13.56
C LEU A 182 -2.58 -14.72 15.09
N ASP A 183 -3.10 -15.82 15.65
CA ASP A 183 -3.32 -15.96 17.09
C ASP A 183 -1.99 -15.80 17.87
N SER A 184 -0.87 -16.30 17.34
CA SER A 184 0.46 -16.19 17.98
C SER A 184 0.97 -14.76 18.12
N VAL A 185 0.40 -13.82 17.36
CA VAL A 185 0.76 -12.39 17.44
C VAL A 185 -0.40 -11.52 17.93
N GLY A 186 -1.45 -12.14 18.48
CA GLY A 186 -2.56 -11.44 19.12
C GLY A 186 -3.53 -10.76 18.15
N VAL A 187 -3.58 -11.20 16.89
CA VAL A 187 -4.58 -10.73 15.91
C VAL A 187 -5.41 -11.90 15.39
N SER A 188 -6.50 -11.61 14.70
CA SER A 188 -7.41 -12.59 14.11
C SER A 188 -7.81 -12.19 12.69
N PRO A 189 -8.49 -13.06 11.93
CA PRO A 189 -9.04 -12.68 10.63
C PRO A 189 -9.98 -11.46 10.65
N ASN A 190 -10.57 -11.14 11.80
CA ASN A 190 -11.47 -9.99 11.97
C ASN A 190 -10.74 -8.74 12.49
N SER A 191 -9.44 -8.82 12.76
CA SER A 191 -8.67 -7.70 13.26
C SER A 191 -8.59 -6.59 12.22
N THR A 192 -8.43 -5.37 12.70
CA THR A 192 -8.12 -4.19 11.90
C THR A 192 -6.62 -3.90 11.97
N PHE A 193 -6.12 -3.07 11.06
CA PHE A 193 -4.72 -2.65 11.08
C PHE A 193 -4.33 -1.95 12.39
N GLY A 194 -5.30 -1.44 13.16
CA GLY A 194 -5.08 -0.82 14.46
C GLY A 194 -4.78 -1.78 15.61
N ASP A 195 -4.99 -3.09 15.42
CA ASP A 195 -4.87 -4.08 16.50
C ASP A 195 -3.44 -4.62 16.64
N LEU A 196 -2.60 -4.43 15.62
CA LEU A 196 -1.21 -4.89 15.60
C LEU A 196 -0.31 -3.84 16.25
N THR A 197 -0.05 -3.99 17.55
CA THR A 197 0.65 -2.99 18.38
C THR A 197 2.16 -3.15 18.41
N CYS A 198 2.68 -4.34 18.15
CA CYS A 198 4.09 -4.67 18.26
C CYS A 198 4.80 -4.71 16.90
N ASN A 199 6.00 -4.14 16.80
CA ASN A 199 6.82 -4.22 15.59
C ASN A 199 7.28 -5.65 15.28
N ARG A 200 7.66 -6.44 16.31
CA ARG A 200 8.06 -7.85 16.13
C ARG A 200 6.93 -8.67 15.51
N ALA A 201 5.69 -8.41 15.92
CA ALA A 201 4.51 -9.04 15.35
C ALA A 201 4.31 -8.66 13.88
N TYR A 202 4.47 -7.37 13.54
CA TYR A 202 4.46 -6.90 12.14
C TYR A 202 5.51 -7.62 11.28
N TYR A 203 6.77 -7.62 11.70
CA TYR A 203 7.85 -8.25 10.92
C TYR A 203 7.69 -9.77 10.82
N TYR A 204 7.12 -10.42 11.84
CA TYR A 204 6.79 -11.85 11.76
C TYR A 204 5.79 -12.14 10.63
N LEU A 205 4.72 -11.35 10.53
CA LEU A 205 3.72 -11.50 9.47
C LEU A 205 4.32 -11.18 8.08
N GLN A 206 5.12 -10.12 7.97
CA GLN A 206 5.82 -9.78 6.72
C GLN A 206 6.77 -10.90 6.26
N LYS A 207 7.45 -11.56 7.21
CA LYS A 207 8.32 -12.70 6.92
C LYS A 207 7.54 -13.87 6.34
N ILE A 208 6.38 -14.22 6.91
CA ILE A 208 5.51 -15.29 6.39
C ILE A 208 5.09 -15.01 4.94
N ILE A 209 4.68 -13.77 4.64
CA ILE A 209 4.29 -13.37 3.28
C ILE A 209 5.48 -13.48 2.32
N THR A 210 6.66 -13.02 2.75
CA THR A 210 7.89 -13.09 1.96
C THR A 210 8.30 -14.53 1.66
N GLU A 211 8.19 -15.42 2.64
CA GLU A 211 8.50 -16.85 2.48
C GLU A 211 7.55 -17.52 1.49
N GLN A 212 6.25 -17.21 1.54
CA GLN A 212 5.28 -17.70 0.56
C GLN A 212 5.55 -17.19 -0.86
N ALA A 213 5.92 -15.91 -1.01
CA ALA A 213 6.28 -15.35 -2.30
C ALA A 213 7.52 -16.05 -2.92
N LYS A 214 8.51 -16.37 -2.08
CA LYS A 214 9.70 -17.15 -2.48
C LYS A 214 9.35 -18.58 -2.86
N GLU A 215 8.47 -19.23 -2.11
CA GLU A 215 7.98 -20.58 -2.41
C GLU A 215 7.28 -20.61 -3.77
N ILE A 216 6.33 -19.70 -4.01
CA ILE A 216 5.64 -19.54 -5.29
C ILE A 216 6.64 -19.30 -6.43
N SER A 217 7.60 -18.39 -6.23
CA SER A 217 8.64 -18.12 -7.23
C SER A 217 9.43 -19.38 -7.60
N SER A 218 9.80 -20.18 -6.60
CA SER A 218 10.57 -21.41 -6.77
C SER A 218 9.78 -22.51 -7.49
N ILE A 219 8.51 -22.71 -7.12
CA ILE A 219 7.62 -23.73 -7.68
C ILE A 219 7.28 -23.40 -9.14
N HIS A 220 6.92 -22.15 -9.42
CA HIS A 220 6.42 -21.72 -10.72
C HIS A 220 7.50 -21.16 -11.66
N LYS A 221 8.75 -21.02 -11.20
CA LYS A 221 9.87 -20.44 -11.96
C LYS A 221 9.56 -19.03 -12.48
N ILE A 222 8.92 -18.22 -11.65
CA ILE A 222 8.57 -16.81 -11.91
C ILE A 222 9.19 -15.91 -10.84
N ASN A 223 9.31 -14.61 -11.12
CA ASN A 223 9.67 -13.63 -10.10
C ASN A 223 8.40 -13.10 -9.40
N PHE A 224 7.94 -13.81 -8.37
CA PHE A 224 6.74 -13.43 -7.62
C PHE A 224 7.12 -12.58 -6.40
N HIS A 225 6.88 -11.27 -6.49
CA HIS A 225 7.20 -10.33 -5.42
C HIS A 225 6.13 -10.36 -4.33
N ALA A 226 6.53 -10.19 -3.05
CA ALA A 226 5.60 -10.23 -1.91
C ALA A 226 4.45 -9.21 -2.02
N ILE A 227 4.73 -8.03 -2.57
CA ILE A 227 3.73 -6.97 -2.78
C ILE A 227 2.58 -7.40 -3.70
N TYR A 228 2.79 -8.41 -4.56
CA TYR A 228 1.73 -8.90 -5.46
C TYR A 228 0.53 -9.46 -4.71
N PHE A 229 0.71 -9.89 -3.45
CA PHE A 229 -0.38 -10.31 -2.60
C PHE A 229 -1.35 -9.19 -2.21
N ASP A 230 -1.01 -7.90 -2.41
CA ASP A 230 -1.99 -6.81 -2.25
C ASP A 230 -3.21 -7.01 -3.16
N LEU A 231 -3.03 -7.68 -4.31
CA LEU A 231 -4.13 -8.00 -5.22
C LEU A 231 -5.16 -8.98 -4.64
N LEU A 232 -4.87 -9.65 -3.52
CA LEU A 232 -5.87 -10.44 -2.80
C LEU A 232 -6.95 -9.55 -2.16
N TRP A 233 -6.60 -8.30 -1.84
CA TRP A 233 -7.53 -7.33 -1.27
C TRP A 233 -8.75 -7.18 -2.18
N GLY A 234 -9.94 -7.48 -1.65
CA GLY A 234 -11.18 -7.38 -2.42
C GLY A 234 -11.20 -8.16 -3.74
N ILE A 235 -10.31 -9.17 -3.91
CA ILE A 235 -10.14 -9.93 -5.15
C ILE A 235 -9.77 -9.02 -6.34
N ARG A 236 -8.92 -8.01 -6.10
CA ARG A 236 -8.43 -7.06 -7.12
C ARG A 236 -7.79 -7.75 -8.33
N TYR A 237 -7.21 -8.95 -8.15
CA TYR A 237 -6.69 -9.75 -9.28
C TYR A 237 -7.75 -10.18 -10.32
N ARG A 238 -9.05 -10.04 -10.04
CA ARG A 238 -10.15 -10.34 -10.99
C ARG A 238 -10.94 -9.11 -11.42
N LYS A 239 -10.58 -7.91 -10.96
CA LYS A 239 -11.38 -6.70 -11.17
C LYS A 239 -10.64 -5.71 -12.04
N TRP A 240 -11.40 -5.06 -12.91
CA TRP A 240 -10.96 -3.82 -13.54
C TRP A 240 -10.95 -2.71 -12.48
N GLY A 241 -9.86 -1.94 -12.42
CA GLY A 241 -9.65 -0.92 -11.40
C GLY A 241 -9.55 -1.47 -9.97
N GLY A 242 -9.61 -0.55 -9.00
CA GLY A 242 -9.57 -0.87 -7.57
C GLY A 242 -8.18 -1.17 -7.01
N THR A 243 -7.12 -1.17 -7.83
CA THR A 243 -5.72 -1.30 -7.38
C THR A 243 -4.96 -0.01 -7.69
N LEU A 244 -4.13 0.45 -6.74
CA LEU A 244 -3.41 1.71 -6.85
C LEU A 244 -4.34 2.84 -7.34
N PHE A 245 -4.06 3.51 -8.46
CA PHE A 245 -5.07 4.34 -9.16
C PHE A 245 -5.68 3.55 -10.33
N GLU A 246 -7.01 3.63 -10.47
CA GLU A 246 -7.80 2.74 -11.35
C GLU A 246 -7.39 2.75 -12.83
N THR A 247 -6.68 3.79 -13.24
CA THR A 247 -6.12 4.03 -14.57
C THR A 247 -4.83 3.27 -14.86
N ASN A 248 -4.20 2.62 -13.88
CA ASN A 248 -3.00 1.80 -14.13
C ASN A 248 -3.29 0.55 -14.98
N ILE A 249 -4.55 0.28 -15.29
CA ILE A 249 -4.97 -0.81 -16.16
C ILE A 249 -5.83 -0.26 -17.30
N TYR A 250 -5.18 0.13 -18.39
CA TYR A 250 -5.80 -0.02 -19.70
C TYR A 250 -5.27 -1.32 -20.31
N ASP A 251 -6.12 -2.35 -20.32
CA ASP A 251 -5.86 -3.60 -21.01
C ASP A 251 -7.14 -3.96 -21.77
N SER A 252 -7.16 -3.68 -23.06
CA SER A 252 -8.30 -3.94 -23.94
C SER A 252 -8.61 -5.43 -24.08
N GLU A 253 -7.65 -6.31 -23.80
CA GLU A 253 -7.82 -7.77 -23.95
C GLU A 253 -8.48 -8.41 -22.72
N LEU A 254 -8.29 -7.85 -21.52
CA LEU A 254 -8.94 -8.32 -20.28
C LEU A 254 -10.45 -8.02 -20.22
N VAL A 255 -10.94 -7.07 -21.02
CA VAL A 255 -12.37 -6.73 -21.11
C VAL A 255 -13.15 -7.80 -21.91
N ALA A 256 -12.47 -8.57 -22.75
CA ALA A 256 -13.09 -9.58 -23.62
C ALA A 256 -13.42 -10.92 -22.93
N LEU A 257 -13.05 -11.10 -21.65
CA LEU A 257 -13.22 -12.36 -20.90
C LEU A 257 -14.25 -12.29 -19.76
N HIS A 258 -15.11 -11.28 -19.75
CA HIS A 258 -16.23 -11.15 -18.81
C HIS A 258 -17.57 -10.97 -19.49
#